data_AF-A0A2E9FHI5-F1
#
_entry.id   AF-A0A2E9FHI5-F1
#
_cell.length_a   1.000
_cell.length_b   1.000
_cell.length_c   1.000
_cell.angle_alpha   90.00
_cell.angle_beta   90.00
_cell.angle_gamma   90.00
#
_symmetry.space_group_name_H-M   'P 1'
#
loop_
_entity.id
_entity.type
_entity.pdbx_description
1 polymer ?
#
loop_
_entity_poly.entity_id
_entity_poly.type
_entity_poly.pdbx_seq_one_letter_code
_entity_poly.pdbx_strand_id
1 'polypeptide(L)'
;VIRNSSNGVFLGCSGYQNIGDDKCKETLNLISGDEAISIDDNEEATNLLIKKRCPKCDTSMDNYLLDENRKLHVCGKSPDCSGYLIEDGQFKIKGYDGPTLECHKCGAEMQLKTGRFGKYFACMNDNCKATRALQRNGEPKPLTMEPIELPDLKCLKCDDHYLLRDSMKGLFLAASQYPKNRETRAPSVEEIKGLKDQLLTACRFLPNKEKHLYLLDAPEKDNEGNPYIIRYNRTDDTHYIASEKDGKKTGNTASYNEIKMVWQIKEKDA
;
A
#
# COMPACT_ATOMS: atom_id res chain seq x y z
N VAL A 1 11.82 -26.14 2.49
CA VAL A 1 11.86 -26.53 3.92
C VAL A 1 10.73 -25.83 4.64
N ILE A 2 9.90 -26.55 5.40
CA ILE A 2 8.83 -25.94 6.21
C ILE A 2 9.47 -25.21 7.39
N ARG A 3 9.12 -23.94 7.60
CA ARG A 3 9.63 -23.09 8.68
C ARG A 3 8.47 -22.39 9.36
N ASN A 4 8.59 -22.20 10.68
CA ASN A 4 7.62 -21.49 11.49
C ASN A 4 8.20 -20.12 11.86
N SER A 5 7.38 -19.06 11.75
CA SER A 5 7.69 -17.72 12.25
C SER A 5 6.54 -17.21 13.12
N SER A 6 6.75 -16.07 13.79
CA SER A 6 5.68 -15.35 14.49
C SER A 6 4.50 -14.98 13.59
N ASN A 7 4.73 -14.89 12.28
CA ASN A 7 3.72 -14.48 11.29
C ASN A 7 3.05 -15.68 10.59
N GLY A 8 3.37 -16.91 11.01
CA GLY A 8 2.82 -18.14 10.44
C GLY A 8 3.86 -19.08 9.87
N VAL A 9 3.38 -20.14 9.22
CA VAL A 9 4.17 -21.19 8.59
C VAL A 9 4.44 -20.84 7.12
N PHE A 10 5.65 -21.10 6.64
CA PHE A 10 6.07 -20.81 5.27
C PHE A 10 7.09 -21.83 4.77
N LEU A 11 7.25 -21.94 3.45
CA LEU A 11 8.34 -22.70 2.84
C LEU A 11 9.54 -21.78 2.61
N GLY A 12 10.66 -22.10 3.24
CA GLY A 12 11.96 -21.48 2.96
C GLY A 12 12.81 -22.35 2.05
N CYS A 13 13.58 -21.72 1.17
CA CYS A 13 14.55 -22.41 0.32
C CYS A 13 15.64 -23.11 1.15
N SER A 14 16.01 -24.34 0.77
CA SER A 14 17.08 -25.09 1.44
C SER A 14 18.45 -24.41 1.27
N GLY A 15 18.68 -23.80 0.10
CA GLY A 15 19.88 -23.02 -0.21
C GLY A 15 20.03 -21.70 0.55
N TYR A 16 19.18 -21.41 1.54
CA TYR A 16 19.32 -20.21 2.36
C TYR A 16 20.63 -20.15 3.17
N GLN A 17 21.20 -21.33 3.50
CA GLN A 17 22.47 -21.43 4.24
C GLN A 17 23.69 -21.32 3.33
N ASN A 18 23.52 -21.37 2.01
CA ASN A 18 24.62 -21.23 1.07
C ASN A 18 25.21 -19.81 1.11
N ILE A 19 26.43 -19.68 0.59
CA ILE A 19 27.18 -18.42 0.52
C ILE A 19 27.28 -18.02 -0.96
N GLY A 20 27.32 -16.71 -1.23
CA GLY A 20 27.46 -16.19 -2.59
C GLY A 20 26.18 -16.38 -3.42
N ASP A 21 26.36 -16.70 -4.70
CA ASP A 21 25.29 -16.75 -5.70
C ASP A 21 24.35 -17.95 -5.51
N ASP A 22 24.80 -19.00 -4.83
CA ASP A 22 23.97 -20.17 -4.49
C ASP A 22 23.02 -19.91 -3.31
N LYS A 23 23.05 -18.71 -2.72
CA LYS A 23 22.20 -18.33 -1.60
C LYS A 23 20.79 -17.98 -2.04
N CYS A 24 19.90 -18.96 -1.90
CA CYS A 24 18.49 -18.80 -2.22
C CYS A 24 17.72 -18.17 -1.05
N LYS A 25 17.23 -16.94 -1.23
CA LYS A 25 16.46 -16.18 -0.23
C LYS A 25 14.93 -16.25 -0.41
N GLU A 26 14.48 -16.98 -1.42
CA GLU A 26 13.07 -17.12 -1.74
C GLU A 26 12.28 -17.81 -0.62
N THR A 27 11.08 -17.30 -0.36
CA THR A 27 10.14 -17.83 0.63
C THR A 27 8.73 -17.84 0.07
N LEU A 28 7.99 -18.91 0.31
CA LEU A 28 6.57 -19.03 -0.05
C LEU A 28 5.73 -19.09 1.23
N ASN A 29 4.90 -18.09 1.47
CA ASN A 29 3.98 -18.10 2.61
C ASN A 29 2.89 -19.15 2.38
N LEU A 30 2.60 -19.96 3.40
CA LEU A 30 1.56 -20.97 3.34
C LEU A 30 0.24 -20.38 3.86
N ILE A 31 -0.83 -20.55 3.08
CA ILE A 31 -2.18 -20.11 3.45
C ILE A 31 -2.86 -21.25 4.18
N SER A 32 -3.52 -20.99 5.32
CA SER A 32 -4.24 -22.04 6.05
C SER A 32 -5.37 -22.62 5.20
N GLY A 33 -5.45 -23.95 5.13
CA GLY A 33 -6.43 -24.67 4.33
C GLY A 33 -7.85 -24.63 4.88
N ASP A 34 -8.07 -24.04 6.07
CA ASP A 34 -9.41 -23.77 6.63
C ASP A 34 -10.16 -22.69 5.82
N GLU A 35 -9.42 -22.02 4.92
CA GLU A 35 -9.93 -21.04 3.96
C GLU A 35 -10.08 -21.60 2.53
N ALA A 36 -9.96 -22.92 2.28
CA ALA A 36 -10.04 -23.52 0.94
C ALA A 36 -11.22 -24.51 0.82
N ILE A 37 -11.96 -24.47 -0.31
CA ILE A 37 -13.08 -25.38 -0.61
C ILE A 37 -12.65 -26.34 -1.73
N SER A 38 -12.93 -27.64 -1.55
CA SER A 38 -12.80 -28.65 -2.61
C SER A 38 -13.95 -28.47 -3.61
N ILE A 39 -13.65 -28.41 -4.91
CA ILE A 39 -14.68 -28.24 -5.95
C ILE A 39 -15.52 -29.52 -6.13
N ASP A 40 -14.98 -30.67 -5.74
CA ASP A 40 -15.49 -31.99 -6.16
C ASP A 40 -16.27 -32.78 -5.10
N ASP A 41 -16.70 -32.18 -3.99
CA ASP A 41 -17.38 -32.93 -2.93
C ASP A 41 -18.79 -32.39 -2.62
N ASN A 42 -19.80 -33.10 -3.14
CA ASN A 42 -21.24 -32.96 -2.83
C ASN A 42 -21.59 -33.33 -1.36
N GLU A 43 -20.60 -33.37 -0.46
CA GLU A 43 -20.73 -33.67 0.97
C GLU A 43 -20.06 -32.55 1.80
N GLU A 44 -20.57 -31.33 1.67
CA GLU A 44 -20.03 -30.12 2.33
C GLU A 44 -20.04 -30.17 3.88
N ALA A 45 -20.77 -31.10 4.51
CA ALA A 45 -20.92 -31.14 5.97
C ALA A 45 -20.02 -32.16 6.69
N THR A 46 -19.55 -33.22 6.02
CA THR A 46 -18.83 -34.33 6.66
C THR A 46 -17.30 -34.16 6.58
N ASN A 47 -16.79 -33.50 5.53
CA ASN A 47 -15.35 -33.32 5.31
C ASN A 47 -14.74 -32.12 6.03
N LEU A 48 -15.54 -31.26 6.68
CA LEU A 48 -15.06 -30.08 7.39
C LEU A 48 -14.26 -30.37 8.69
N LEU A 49 -14.10 -31.63 9.13
CA LEU A 49 -13.46 -31.94 10.42
C LEU A 49 -12.49 -33.12 10.47
N ILE A 50 -12.17 -33.80 9.37
CA ILE A 50 -11.21 -34.92 9.42
C ILE A 50 -9.81 -34.43 9.03
N LYS A 51 -9.09 -33.83 10.00
CA LYS A 51 -7.65 -33.58 9.85
C LYS A 51 -6.94 -34.90 9.54
N LYS A 52 -6.12 -34.94 8.48
CA LYS A 52 -5.28 -36.10 8.16
C LYS A 52 -4.36 -36.41 9.34
N ARG A 53 -4.04 -37.69 9.51
CA ARG A 53 -3.14 -38.16 10.57
C ARG A 53 -1.73 -38.31 10.03
N CYS A 54 -0.76 -37.86 10.82
CA CYS A 54 0.64 -37.91 10.44
C CYS A 54 1.11 -39.36 10.29
N PRO A 55 1.69 -39.77 9.15
CA PRO A 55 2.13 -41.16 8.95
C PRO A 55 3.30 -41.58 9.86
N LYS A 56 3.96 -40.62 10.53
CA LYS A 56 5.11 -40.88 11.42
C LYS A 56 4.72 -41.00 12.91
N CYS A 57 3.70 -40.26 13.36
CA CYS A 57 3.41 -40.12 14.79
C CYS A 57 1.91 -40.04 15.11
N ASP A 58 1.06 -40.28 14.11
CA ASP A 58 -0.40 -40.31 14.18
C ASP A 58 -1.08 -39.04 14.73
N THR A 59 -0.30 -37.97 14.90
CA THR A 59 -0.82 -36.69 15.35
C THR A 59 -1.57 -36.00 14.21
N SER A 60 -2.65 -35.28 14.53
CA SER A 60 -3.41 -34.49 13.54
C SER A 60 -2.49 -33.53 12.79
N MET A 61 -2.73 -33.39 11.50
CA MET A 61 -1.99 -32.51 10.61
C MET A 61 -2.77 -31.23 10.34
N ASP A 62 -2.05 -30.12 10.23
CA ASP A 62 -2.56 -28.83 9.79
C ASP A 62 -2.43 -28.73 8.26
N ASN A 63 -3.48 -28.22 7.66
CA ASN A 63 -3.69 -28.07 6.22
C ASN A 63 -3.23 -26.69 5.77
N TYR A 64 -2.48 -26.66 4.66
CA TYR A 64 -2.04 -25.45 4.00
C TYR A 64 -2.22 -25.59 2.50
N LEU A 65 -2.54 -24.50 1.80
CA LEU A 65 -2.57 -24.50 0.34
C LEU A 65 -1.23 -24.04 -0.24
N LEU A 66 -0.72 -24.78 -1.22
CA LEU A 66 0.47 -24.43 -2.00
C LEU A 66 0.09 -23.67 -3.27
N ASP A 67 -0.88 -24.19 -4.00
CA ASP A 67 -1.42 -23.64 -5.25
C ASP A 67 -2.82 -24.23 -5.51
N GLU A 68 -3.42 -23.90 -6.66
CA GLU A 68 -4.75 -24.37 -7.07
C GLU A 68 -4.84 -25.89 -7.28
N ASN A 69 -3.71 -26.59 -7.35
CA ASN A 69 -3.64 -28.01 -7.67
C ASN A 69 -3.10 -28.86 -6.50
N ARG A 70 -2.55 -28.23 -5.45
CA ARG A 70 -1.81 -28.91 -4.39
C ARG A 70 -2.06 -28.34 -3.00
N LYS A 71 -2.36 -29.24 -2.07
CA LYS A 71 -2.52 -28.97 -0.64
C LYS A 71 -1.43 -29.68 0.16
N LEU A 72 -0.79 -28.96 1.07
CA LEU A 72 0.24 -29.46 1.97
C LEU A 72 -0.34 -29.70 3.36
N HIS A 73 -0.22 -30.91 3.87
CA HIS A 73 -0.53 -31.26 5.25
C HIS A 73 0.78 -31.33 6.04
N VAL A 74 0.87 -30.61 7.15
CA VAL A 74 2.05 -30.57 8.03
C VAL A 74 1.66 -31.12 9.40
N CYS A 75 2.49 -31.97 10.00
CA CYS A 75 2.22 -32.48 11.34
C CYS A 75 2.10 -31.34 12.37
N GLY A 76 1.06 -31.36 13.23
CA GLY A 76 0.89 -30.37 14.29
C GLY A 76 2.00 -30.37 15.36
N LYS A 77 2.86 -31.40 15.37
CA LYS A 77 4.10 -31.46 16.18
C LYS A 77 5.32 -30.89 15.44
N SER A 78 5.15 -30.21 14.30
CA SER A 78 6.26 -29.53 13.63
C SER A 78 6.79 -28.39 14.52
N PRO A 79 8.12 -28.25 14.73
CA PRO A 79 9.21 -28.89 13.99
C PRO A 79 9.70 -30.23 14.53
N ASP A 80 9.25 -30.67 15.71
CA ASP A 80 9.67 -31.91 16.37
C ASP A 80 9.33 -33.17 15.56
N CYS A 81 8.29 -33.09 14.72
CA CYS A 81 7.94 -34.13 13.76
C CYS A 81 8.04 -33.60 12.32
N SER A 82 8.91 -34.22 11.50
CA SER A 82 9.10 -33.90 10.08
C SER A 82 8.07 -34.58 9.15
N GLY A 83 6.90 -34.96 9.67
CA GLY A 83 5.85 -35.60 8.89
C GLY A 83 5.05 -34.57 8.08
N TYR A 84 4.95 -34.79 6.77
CA TYR A 84 4.10 -34.01 5.88
C TYR A 84 3.46 -34.92 4.82
N LEU A 85 2.37 -34.48 4.21
CA LEU A 85 1.71 -35.12 3.07
C LEU A 85 1.36 -34.05 2.04
N ILE A 86 1.44 -34.41 0.76
CA ILE A 86 0.96 -33.56 -0.33
C ILE A 86 -0.27 -34.25 -0.92
N GLU A 87 -1.31 -33.48 -1.14
CA GLU A 87 -2.55 -33.93 -1.76
C GLU A 87 -2.73 -33.15 -3.05
N ASP A 88 -2.78 -33.87 -4.17
CA ASP A 88 -3.11 -33.32 -5.48
C ASP A 88 -4.62 -33.29 -5.63
N GLY A 89 -5.16 -32.19 -6.18
CA GLY A 89 -6.59 -31.99 -6.36
C GLY A 89 -6.88 -30.58 -6.83
N GLN A 90 -8.08 -30.32 -7.35
CA GLN A 90 -8.47 -28.96 -7.72
C GLN A 90 -8.99 -28.22 -6.49
N PHE A 91 -8.12 -27.41 -5.90
CA PHE A 91 -8.45 -26.59 -4.75
C PHE A 91 -8.68 -25.17 -5.24
N LYS A 92 -9.93 -24.74 -5.14
CA LYS A 92 -10.15 -23.30 -5.03
C LYS A 92 -9.73 -22.94 -3.61
N ILE A 93 -8.73 -22.05 -3.50
CA ILE A 93 -8.73 -21.11 -2.37
C ILE A 93 -10.18 -20.61 -2.29
N LYS A 94 -10.75 -20.28 -1.12
CA LYS A 94 -11.76 -19.21 -1.12
C LYS A 94 -11.04 -17.96 -1.63
N GLY A 95 -10.73 -17.92 -2.93
CA GLY A 95 -10.55 -16.77 -3.75
C GLY A 95 -11.90 -16.13 -3.64
N TYR A 96 -11.99 -15.38 -2.56
CA TYR A 96 -13.12 -14.64 -2.10
C TYR A 96 -13.87 -14.17 -3.35
N ASP A 97 -15.14 -14.56 -3.54
CA ASP A 97 -16.13 -13.86 -4.37
C ASP A 97 -16.38 -12.45 -3.80
N GLY A 98 -15.30 -11.80 -3.36
CA GLY A 98 -15.31 -10.43 -2.97
C GLY A 98 -15.44 -9.57 -4.19
N PRO A 99 -15.81 -8.31 -3.96
CA PRO A 99 -15.89 -7.34 -5.02
C PRO A 99 -14.56 -7.30 -5.76
N THR A 100 -14.57 -7.54 -7.08
CA THR A 100 -13.41 -7.24 -7.92
C THR A 100 -13.48 -5.78 -8.33
N LEU A 101 -12.33 -5.22 -8.71
CA LEU A 101 -12.28 -3.83 -9.17
C LEU A 101 -11.40 -3.67 -10.38
N GLU A 102 -11.71 -2.68 -11.21
CA GLU A 102 -10.93 -2.37 -12.40
C GLU A 102 -9.63 -1.65 -12.03
N CYS A 103 -8.51 -2.08 -12.63
CA CYS A 103 -7.22 -1.46 -12.41
C CYS A 103 -7.12 -0.08 -13.05
N HIS A 104 -6.96 0.94 -12.21
CA HIS A 104 -6.74 2.34 -12.64
C HIS A 104 -5.59 2.57 -13.64
N LYS A 105 -4.62 1.65 -13.75
CA LYS A 105 -3.48 1.80 -14.68
C LYS A 105 -3.68 1.13 -16.03
N CYS A 106 -4.33 -0.03 -16.05
CA CYS A 106 -4.36 -0.89 -17.24
C CYS A 106 -5.75 -1.45 -17.60
N GLY A 107 -6.78 -1.16 -16.81
CA GLY A 107 -8.15 -1.66 -17.04
C GLY A 107 -8.37 -3.14 -16.70
N ALA A 108 -7.31 -3.90 -16.42
CA ALA A 108 -7.44 -5.31 -16.04
C ALA A 108 -8.08 -5.47 -14.66
N GLU A 109 -8.63 -6.65 -14.40
CA GLU A 109 -9.23 -6.99 -13.11
C GLU A 109 -8.19 -6.96 -11.97
N MET A 110 -8.61 -6.45 -10.82
CA MET A 110 -7.88 -6.55 -9.56
C MET A 110 -8.68 -7.39 -8.57
N GLN A 111 -8.00 -8.34 -7.91
CA GLN A 111 -8.61 -9.20 -6.89
C GLN A 111 -8.03 -8.91 -5.51
N LEU A 112 -8.82 -9.18 -4.47
CA LEU A 112 -8.44 -8.98 -3.09
C LEU A 112 -7.43 -10.06 -2.64
N LYS A 113 -6.24 -9.63 -2.24
CA LYS A 113 -5.19 -10.48 -1.64
C LYS A 113 -4.93 -10.05 -0.20
N THR A 114 -4.45 -10.98 0.62
CA THR A 114 -4.03 -10.71 2.00
C THR A 114 -2.51 -10.63 2.06
N GLY A 115 -1.98 -9.51 2.53
CA GLY A 115 -0.53 -9.30 2.72
C GLY A 115 -0.18 -8.97 4.17
N ARG A 116 1.12 -8.78 4.43
CA ARG A 116 1.64 -8.44 5.78
C ARG A 116 1.04 -7.18 6.42
N PHE A 117 0.52 -6.26 5.59
CA PHE A 117 -0.06 -4.99 6.03
C PHE A 117 -1.60 -4.98 5.97
N GLY A 118 -2.21 -6.17 5.84
CA GLY A 118 -3.66 -6.33 5.68
C GLY A 118 -4.07 -6.64 4.24
N LYS A 119 -5.39 -6.62 4.02
CA LYS A 119 -6.00 -6.91 2.71
C LYS A 119 -5.80 -5.75 1.72
N TYR A 120 -5.56 -6.07 0.46
CA TYR A 120 -5.35 -5.12 -0.63
C TYR A 120 -5.76 -5.74 -1.97
N PHE A 121 -6.17 -4.92 -2.92
CA PHE A 121 -6.40 -5.35 -4.29
C PHE A 121 -5.09 -5.38 -5.07
N ALA A 122 -4.84 -6.47 -5.79
CA ALA A 122 -3.69 -6.63 -6.68
C ALA A 122 -4.18 -6.83 -8.11
N CYS A 123 -3.56 -6.16 -9.08
CA CYS A 123 -3.87 -6.37 -10.49
C CYS A 123 -3.48 -7.78 -10.92
N MET A 124 -4.33 -8.41 -11.75
CA MET A 124 -4.11 -9.76 -12.29
C MET A 124 -3.23 -9.77 -13.55
N ASN A 125 -2.94 -8.61 -14.13
CA ASN A 125 -2.03 -8.52 -15.26
C ASN A 125 -0.57 -8.56 -14.76
N ASP A 126 0.20 -9.55 -15.18
CA ASP A 126 1.61 -9.74 -14.78
C ASP A 126 2.52 -8.55 -15.13
N ASN A 127 2.16 -7.79 -16.17
CA ASN A 127 2.88 -6.59 -16.57
C ASN A 127 2.50 -5.35 -15.74
N CYS A 128 1.49 -5.45 -14.86
CA CYS A 128 0.98 -4.36 -14.05
C CYS A 128 1.13 -4.64 -12.54
N LYS A 129 2.11 -4.01 -11.90
CA LYS A 129 2.35 -4.12 -10.44
C LYS A 129 1.43 -3.23 -9.59
N ALA A 130 0.31 -2.76 -10.14
CA ALA A 130 -0.58 -1.87 -9.43
C ALA A 130 -1.29 -2.58 -8.27
N THR A 131 -1.34 -1.91 -7.13
CA THR A 131 -2.05 -2.37 -5.94
C THR A 131 -2.92 -1.26 -5.36
N ARG A 132 -4.05 -1.61 -4.77
CA ARG A 132 -4.96 -0.66 -4.10
C ARG A 132 -5.31 -1.18 -2.71
N ALA A 133 -4.82 -0.49 -1.68
CA ALA A 133 -5.05 -0.90 -0.30
C ALA A 133 -6.53 -0.79 0.10
N LEU A 134 -6.96 -1.61 1.05
CA LEU A 134 -8.31 -1.54 1.62
C LEU A 134 -8.35 -0.56 2.80
N GLN A 135 -9.45 0.15 2.95
CA GLN A 135 -9.78 0.93 4.14
C GLN A 135 -10.33 0.02 5.25
N ARG A 136 -10.41 0.55 6.48
CA ARG A 136 -10.95 -0.19 7.64
C ARG A 136 -12.45 -0.52 7.51
N ASN A 137 -13.19 0.28 6.74
CA ASN A 137 -14.60 0.07 6.43
C ASN A 137 -14.83 -1.00 5.33
N GLY A 138 -13.76 -1.56 4.75
CA GLY A 138 -13.86 -2.55 3.68
C GLY A 138 -13.87 -1.97 2.26
N GLU A 139 -13.82 -0.65 2.10
CA GLU A 139 -13.80 -0.01 0.77
C GLU A 139 -12.37 0.12 0.21
N PRO A 140 -12.17 0.09 -1.11
CA PRO A 140 -10.87 0.35 -1.71
C PRO A 140 -10.42 1.80 -1.48
N LYS A 141 -9.20 2.02 -0.96
CA LYS A 141 -8.66 3.37 -0.75
C LYS A 141 -8.73 4.22 -2.03
N PRO A 142 -9.04 5.52 -1.94
CA PRO A 142 -9.03 6.41 -3.09
C PRO A 142 -7.69 6.37 -3.82
N LEU A 143 -7.74 6.61 -5.13
CA LEU A 143 -6.54 6.74 -5.94
C LEU A 143 -5.80 8.02 -5.55
N THR A 144 -4.48 7.93 -5.45
CA THR A 144 -3.58 9.07 -5.21
C THR A 144 -2.66 9.23 -6.42
N MET A 145 -2.16 10.43 -6.67
CA MET A 145 -1.19 10.64 -7.75
C MET A 145 0.08 9.80 -7.54
N GLU A 146 0.76 9.52 -8.64
CA GLU A 146 2.09 8.91 -8.60
C GLU A 146 3.09 9.89 -7.92
N PRO A 147 4.11 9.41 -7.18
CA PRO A 147 5.11 10.30 -6.60
C PRO A 147 5.87 11.09 -7.67
N ILE A 148 6.13 12.37 -7.41
CA ILE A 148 7.00 13.22 -8.25
C ILE A 148 8.36 13.31 -7.56
N GLU A 149 9.44 13.00 -8.28
CA GLU A 149 10.80 13.12 -7.78
C GLU A 149 11.29 14.57 -7.88
N LEU A 150 11.90 15.08 -6.79
CA LEU A 150 12.48 16.42 -6.73
C LEU A 150 13.98 16.33 -6.33
N PRO A 151 14.88 15.92 -7.25
CA PRO A 151 16.29 15.68 -6.94
C PRO A 151 17.04 16.89 -6.37
N ASP A 152 16.62 18.09 -6.78
CA ASP A 152 17.20 19.38 -6.38
C ASP A 152 16.75 19.81 -4.98
N LEU A 153 15.66 19.23 -4.45
CA LEU A 153 15.12 19.56 -3.14
C LEU A 153 15.64 18.58 -2.09
N LYS A 154 16.74 18.94 -1.43
CA LYS A 154 17.37 18.12 -0.39
C LYS A 154 16.56 18.06 0.90
N CYS A 155 16.63 16.92 1.58
CA CYS A 155 16.08 16.76 2.92
C CYS A 155 16.87 17.59 3.95
N LEU A 156 16.20 17.97 5.05
CA LEU A 156 16.77 18.85 6.08
C LEU A 156 17.61 18.07 7.11
N LYS A 157 17.25 16.81 7.39
CA LYS A 157 17.87 16.01 8.46
C LYS A 157 18.68 14.81 7.95
N CYS A 158 18.58 14.48 6.66
CA CYS A 158 19.25 13.34 6.07
C CYS A 158 19.81 13.68 4.69
N ASP A 159 20.85 12.95 4.29
CA ASP A 159 21.43 13.05 2.95
C ASP A 159 20.55 12.27 1.97
N ASP A 160 19.49 12.94 1.52
CA ASP A 160 18.46 12.43 0.62
C ASP A 160 17.78 13.61 -0.10
N HIS A 161 16.89 13.31 -1.04
CA HIS A 161 16.03 14.28 -1.70
C HIS A 161 14.56 13.96 -1.45
N TYR A 162 13.69 14.95 -1.62
CA TYR A 162 12.27 14.77 -1.42
C TYR A 162 11.55 14.23 -2.66
N LEU A 163 10.49 13.48 -2.39
CA LEU A 163 9.43 13.11 -3.32
C LEU A 163 8.16 13.86 -2.92
N LEU A 164 7.49 14.51 -3.85
CA LEU A 164 6.15 15.06 -3.65
C LEU A 164 5.13 13.93 -3.80
N ARG A 165 4.34 13.71 -2.75
CA ARG A 165 3.35 12.63 -2.68
C ARG A 165 1.99 13.18 -2.29
N ASP A 166 0.96 12.46 -2.72
CA ASP A 166 -0.43 12.71 -2.35
C ASP A 166 -0.95 11.63 -1.41
N SER A 167 -1.89 12.01 -0.57
CA SER A 167 -2.53 11.15 0.40
C SER A 167 -3.96 11.62 0.65
N MET A 168 -4.70 10.86 1.45
CA MET A 168 -5.99 11.31 1.99
C MET A 168 -5.88 12.54 2.92
N LYS A 169 -4.66 13.03 3.21
CA LYS A 169 -4.41 14.23 4.01
C LYS A 169 -3.73 15.32 3.17
N GLY A 170 -3.93 15.28 1.86
CA GLY A 170 -3.33 16.22 0.92
C GLY A 170 -1.87 15.90 0.58
N LEU A 171 -1.22 16.92 0.00
CA LEU A 171 0.14 16.85 -0.52
C LEU A 171 1.18 16.98 0.61
N PHE A 172 2.25 16.20 0.47
CA PHE A 172 3.38 16.24 1.40
C PHE A 172 4.67 15.83 0.69
N LEU A 173 5.79 16.32 1.20
CA LEU A 173 7.12 15.89 0.81
C LEU A 173 7.57 14.76 1.73
N ALA A 174 8.18 13.72 1.14
CA ALA A 174 8.73 12.59 1.86
C ALA A 174 10.11 12.24 1.32
N ALA A 175 11.04 11.85 2.19
CA ALA A 175 12.37 11.40 1.76
C ALA A 175 12.28 10.22 0.78
N SER A 176 13.13 10.21 -0.24
CA SER A 176 13.09 9.20 -1.32
C SER A 176 13.37 7.78 -0.81
N GLN A 177 14.27 7.63 0.17
CA GLN A 177 14.71 6.34 0.70
C GLN A 177 13.85 5.79 1.85
N TYR A 178 12.56 6.12 1.90
CA TYR A 178 11.64 5.45 2.84
C TYR A 178 11.66 3.93 2.64
N PRO A 179 11.75 3.09 3.70
CA PRO A 179 11.54 3.41 5.12
C PRO A 179 12.80 3.74 5.92
N LYS A 180 13.98 3.82 5.28
CA LYS A 180 15.26 4.16 5.95
C LYS A 180 15.23 5.61 6.44
N ASN A 181 14.89 6.53 5.55
CA ASN A 181 14.66 7.93 5.87
C ASN A 181 13.16 8.18 6.04
N ARG A 182 12.75 8.73 7.19
CA ARG A 182 11.34 8.95 7.56
C ARG A 182 10.97 10.42 7.65
N GLU A 183 11.79 11.27 7.05
CA GLU A 183 11.55 12.70 7.02
C GLU A 183 10.37 13.03 6.12
N THR A 184 9.43 13.81 6.65
CA THR A 184 8.29 14.34 5.91
C THR A 184 8.02 15.78 6.32
N ARG A 185 7.53 16.59 5.38
CA ARG A 185 7.06 17.96 5.64
C ARG A 185 6.02 18.39 4.63
N ALA A 186 5.34 19.50 4.90
CA ALA A 186 4.49 20.15 3.92
C ALA A 186 5.35 20.89 2.87
N PRO A 187 4.95 20.89 1.59
CA PRO A 187 5.58 21.70 0.56
C PRO A 187 5.17 23.17 0.68
N SER A 188 6.06 24.08 0.26
CA SER A 188 5.72 25.48 0.03
C SER A 188 5.03 25.65 -1.32
N VAL A 189 4.33 26.77 -1.51
CA VAL A 189 3.73 27.11 -2.80
C VAL A 189 4.81 27.30 -3.88
N GLU A 190 5.91 27.99 -3.53
CA GLU A 190 7.06 28.21 -4.40
C GLU A 190 7.65 26.89 -4.94
N GLU A 191 7.75 25.86 -4.09
CA GLU A 191 8.26 24.53 -4.47
C GLU A 191 7.38 23.78 -5.49
N ILE A 192 6.07 24.04 -5.51
CA ILE A 192 5.15 23.35 -6.42
C ILE A 192 4.87 24.15 -7.69
N LYS A 193 5.01 25.48 -7.67
CA LYS A 193 4.58 26.38 -8.75
C LYS A 193 5.11 26.00 -10.14
N GLY A 194 6.35 25.50 -10.22
CA GLY A 194 6.97 25.03 -11.47
C GLY A 194 6.60 23.62 -11.92
N LEU A 195 5.76 22.90 -11.18
CA LEU A 195 5.54 21.45 -11.37
C LEU A 195 4.31 21.10 -12.22
N LYS A 196 3.81 22.00 -13.06
CA LYS A 196 2.55 21.81 -13.81
C LYS A 196 2.53 20.51 -14.62
N ASP A 197 3.56 20.27 -15.41
CA ASP A 197 3.63 19.09 -16.29
C ASP A 197 3.86 17.80 -15.49
N GLN A 198 4.65 17.86 -14.41
CA GLN A 198 4.86 16.73 -13.51
C GLN A 198 3.55 16.37 -12.78
N LEU A 199 2.77 17.36 -12.34
CA LEU A 199 1.47 17.13 -11.70
C LEU A 199 0.47 16.50 -12.66
N LEU A 200 0.37 16.99 -13.90
CA LEU A 200 -0.48 16.39 -14.93
C LEU A 200 -0.08 14.94 -15.22
N THR A 201 1.22 14.68 -15.31
CA THR A 201 1.77 13.33 -15.53
C THR A 201 1.45 12.42 -14.35
N ALA A 202 1.69 12.88 -13.13
CA ALA A 202 1.48 12.11 -11.91
C ALA A 202 -0.02 11.82 -11.64
N CYS A 203 -0.90 12.73 -12.06
CA CYS A 203 -2.34 12.60 -11.93
C CYS A 203 -3.01 11.86 -13.11
N ARG A 204 -2.27 11.37 -14.10
CA ARG A 204 -2.84 10.79 -15.35
C ARG A 204 -3.83 9.64 -15.15
N PHE A 205 -3.68 8.89 -14.05
CA PHE A 205 -4.55 7.77 -13.67
C PHE A 205 -5.63 8.13 -12.64
N LEU A 206 -5.72 9.41 -12.24
CA LEU A 206 -6.78 9.89 -11.37
C LEU A 206 -8.04 10.20 -12.19
N PRO A 207 -9.25 10.06 -11.61
CA PRO A 207 -10.49 10.51 -12.24
C PRO A 207 -10.45 12.01 -12.56
N ASN A 208 -9.91 12.81 -11.64
CA ASN A 208 -9.62 14.22 -11.86
C ASN A 208 -8.10 14.40 -12.07
N LYS A 209 -7.67 14.59 -13.32
CA LYS A 209 -6.26 14.79 -13.70
C LYS A 209 -5.73 16.16 -13.28
N GLU A 210 -6.62 17.11 -13.00
CA GLU A 210 -6.29 18.49 -12.64
C GLU A 210 -6.43 18.73 -11.14
N LYS A 211 -6.60 17.66 -10.34
CA LYS A 211 -6.87 17.68 -8.89
C LYS A 211 -6.07 18.72 -8.11
N HIS A 212 -4.80 18.92 -8.46
CA HIS A 212 -3.87 19.77 -7.70
C HIS A 212 -3.46 21.05 -8.44
N LEU A 213 -3.97 21.32 -9.65
CA LEU A 213 -3.50 22.45 -10.46
C LEU A 213 -3.83 23.82 -9.84
N TYR A 214 -4.94 23.93 -9.12
CA TYR A 214 -5.34 25.18 -8.44
C TYR A 214 -4.32 25.65 -7.37
N LEU A 215 -3.47 24.75 -6.88
CA LEU A 215 -2.40 25.07 -5.93
C LEU A 215 -1.25 25.85 -6.58
N LEU A 216 -1.12 25.79 -7.91
CA LEU A 216 -0.09 26.52 -8.67
C LEU A 216 -0.37 28.02 -8.73
N ASP A 217 -1.65 28.39 -8.65
CA ASP A 217 -2.12 29.78 -8.67
C ASP A 217 -2.19 30.39 -7.26
N ALA A 218 -1.79 29.63 -6.23
CA ALA A 218 -1.73 30.13 -4.87
C ALA A 218 -0.68 31.25 -4.72
N PRO A 219 -0.91 32.25 -3.86
CA PRO A 219 0.13 33.24 -3.56
C PRO A 219 1.31 32.57 -2.87
N GLU A 220 2.52 32.93 -3.27
CA GLU A 220 3.75 32.31 -2.77
C GLU A 220 4.15 32.85 -1.40
N LYS A 221 3.89 34.14 -1.16
CA LYS A 221 4.31 34.87 0.03
C LYS A 221 3.18 35.76 0.54
N ASP A 222 3.19 36.04 1.83
CA ASP A 222 2.31 37.04 2.43
C ASP A 222 2.84 38.47 2.22
N ASN A 223 2.11 39.48 2.74
CA ASN A 223 2.47 40.89 2.60
C ASN A 223 3.82 41.25 3.26
N GLU A 224 4.29 40.43 4.21
CA GLU A 224 5.58 40.58 4.87
C GLU A 224 6.70 39.78 4.17
N GLY A 225 6.38 39.08 3.07
CA GLY A 225 7.34 38.27 2.32
C GLY A 225 7.58 36.88 2.90
N ASN A 226 6.82 36.44 3.91
CA ASN A 226 6.95 35.12 4.49
C ASN A 226 6.31 34.07 3.56
N PRO A 227 6.93 32.88 3.38
CA PRO A 227 6.42 31.86 2.45
C PRO A 227 5.12 31.21 2.93
N TYR A 228 4.23 30.96 1.97
CA TYR A 228 3.03 30.16 2.18
C TYR A 228 3.33 28.66 2.05
N ILE A 229 2.91 27.91 3.07
CA ILE A 229 3.02 26.45 3.14
C ILE A 229 1.65 25.83 2.87
N ILE A 230 1.62 24.81 2.00
CA ILE A 230 0.39 24.10 1.67
C ILE A 230 0.03 23.15 2.80
N ARG A 231 -1.16 23.34 3.36
CA ARG A 231 -1.72 22.56 4.46
C ARG A 231 -3.04 21.92 4.02
N TYR A 232 -3.50 20.98 4.84
CA TYR A 232 -4.75 20.26 4.58
C TYR A 232 -5.69 20.40 5.77
N ASN A 233 -6.92 20.79 5.50
CA ASN A 233 -8.00 20.82 6.47
C ASN A 233 -8.76 19.50 6.38
N ARG A 234 -8.72 18.71 7.46
CA ARG A 234 -9.37 17.39 7.52
C ARG A 234 -10.89 17.47 7.65
N THR A 235 -11.41 18.58 8.16
CA THR A 235 -12.85 18.76 8.38
C THR A 235 -13.53 19.10 7.07
N ASP A 236 -12.92 20.04 6.33
CA ASP A 236 -13.47 20.56 5.08
C ASP A 236 -12.92 19.81 3.84
N ASP A 237 -12.07 18.79 4.05
CA ASP A 237 -11.42 17.97 3.03
C ASP A 237 -10.72 18.77 1.91
N THR A 238 -10.17 19.94 2.28
CA THR A 238 -9.63 20.93 1.34
C THR A 238 -8.22 21.36 1.72
N HIS A 239 -7.43 21.77 0.73
CA HIS A 239 -6.16 22.43 0.98
C HIS A 239 -6.38 23.91 1.31
N TYR A 240 -5.54 24.41 2.20
CA TYR A 240 -5.39 25.83 2.50
C TYR A 240 -3.91 26.14 2.60
N ILE A 241 -3.54 27.40 2.44
CA ILE A 241 -2.16 27.84 2.65
C ILE A 241 -2.04 28.61 3.96
N ALA A 242 -0.91 28.44 4.64
CA ALA A 242 -0.60 29.16 5.87
C ALA A 242 0.81 29.71 5.79
N SER A 243 0.97 31.00 6.10
CA SER A 243 2.27 31.66 6.11
C SER A 243 3.08 31.23 7.33
N GLU A 244 4.37 30.95 7.13
CA GLU A 244 5.29 30.54 8.18
C GLU A 244 6.57 31.36 8.16
N LYS A 245 6.99 31.78 9.35
CA LYS A 245 8.26 32.46 9.62
C LYS A 245 9.04 31.63 10.63
N ASP A 246 10.25 31.21 10.28
CA ASP A 246 11.12 30.37 11.12
C ASP A 246 10.41 29.11 11.67
N GLY A 247 9.55 28.49 10.85
CA GLY A 247 8.76 27.30 11.20
C GLY A 247 7.57 27.56 12.14
N LYS A 248 7.26 28.82 12.45
CA LYS A 248 6.07 29.23 13.21
C LYS A 248 5.05 29.89 12.30
N LYS A 249 3.77 29.58 12.52
CA LYS A 249 2.67 30.20 11.78
C LYS A 249 2.55 31.68 12.15
N THR A 250 2.51 32.55 11.15
CA THR A 250 2.28 33.99 11.33
C THR A 250 0.82 34.29 11.68
N GLY A 251 -0.09 33.44 11.21
CA GLY A 251 -1.54 33.59 11.35
C GLY A 251 -2.22 33.96 10.03
N ASN A 252 -1.46 34.43 9.03
CA ASN A 252 -1.95 34.67 7.69
C ASN A 252 -2.23 33.34 6.99
N THR A 253 -3.43 33.22 6.44
CA THR A 253 -3.89 32.01 5.74
C THR A 253 -4.61 32.38 4.46
N ALA A 254 -4.71 31.46 3.52
CA ALA A 254 -5.65 31.61 2.41
C ALA A 254 -6.33 30.28 2.09
N SER A 255 -7.59 30.36 1.68
CA SER A 255 -8.40 29.23 1.24
C SER A 255 -8.82 29.42 -0.21
N TYR A 256 -8.88 28.34 -0.97
CA TYR A 256 -9.32 28.40 -2.36
C TYR A 256 -10.85 28.37 -2.45
N ASN A 257 -11.43 29.32 -3.20
CA ASN A 257 -12.86 29.34 -3.47
C ASN A 257 -13.14 28.66 -4.81
N GLU A 258 -13.70 27.46 -4.78
CA GLU A 258 -13.93 26.67 -6.00
C GLU A 258 -14.95 27.30 -6.95
N ILE A 259 -15.94 28.05 -6.44
CA ILE A 259 -16.98 28.69 -7.26
C ILE A 259 -16.42 29.88 -8.03
N LYS A 260 -15.60 30.69 -7.36
CA LYS A 260 -15.00 31.90 -7.95
C LYS A 260 -13.64 31.63 -8.59
N MET A 261 -13.08 30.44 -8.40
CA MET A 261 -11.73 30.05 -8.82
C MET A 261 -10.65 31.04 -8.38
N VAL A 262 -10.73 31.52 -7.13
CA VAL A 262 -9.78 32.49 -6.57
C VAL A 262 -9.38 32.13 -5.15
N TRP A 263 -8.13 32.45 -4.81
CA TRP A 263 -7.62 32.36 -3.45
C TRP A 263 -8.14 33.52 -2.60
N GLN A 264 -8.75 33.20 -1.46
CA GLN A 264 -9.25 34.16 -0.48
C GLN A 264 -8.26 34.25 0.67
N ILE A 265 -7.54 35.36 0.74
CA ILE A 265 -6.56 35.63 1.79
C ILE A 265 -7.30 36.09 3.05
N LYS A 266 -6.93 35.52 4.18
CA LYS A 266 -7.34 35.91 5.52
C LYS A 266 -6.10 36.25 6.31
N GLU A 267 -5.90 37.55 6.49
CA GLU A 267 -4.80 38.08 7.28
C GLU A 267 -5.22 38.09 8.76
N LYS A 268 -4.23 37.93 9.63
CA LYS A 268 -4.45 38.15 11.05
C LYS A 268 -4.38 39.65 11.28
N ASP A 269 -5.47 40.23 11.81
CA ASP A 269 -5.45 41.62 12.27
C ASP A 269 -4.26 41.81 13.24
N ALA A 270 -3.42 42.80 12.94
CA ALA A 270 -2.17 43.08 13.64
C ALA A 270 -2.38 43.42 15.12
#